data_AF-V8NNS4-F1
#
_entry.id   AF-V8NNS4-F1
#
_cell.length_a   1.000
_cell.length_b   1.000
_cell.length_c   1.000
_cell.angle_alpha   90.00
_cell.angle_beta   90.00
_cell.angle_gamma   90.00
#
_symmetry.space_group_name_H-M   'P 1'
#
loop_
_entity.id
_entity.type
_entity.pdbx_description
1 polymer ?
#
loop_
_entity_poly.entity_id
_entity_poly.type
_entity_poly.pdbx_seq_one_letter_code
_entity_poly.pdbx_strand_id
1 'polypeptide(L)'
;MEGPCVIISNHQSILDMIGLMEILPERCIQIAKRELLYMGPLKIWIYPEGTRNMNGDLLPFKKGAFHLAIQTQVPIIPVVYSSFSSFYNPEKKMFTSGKIKVEIFPPISTKGLTSEDVDDLAKQCYTTMRETFFRLSGKSREANGEASILGQ
;
A
#
# COMPACT_ATOMS: atom_id res chain seq x y z
N MET A 1 12.42 -3.54 -14.59
CA MET A 1 12.69 -2.35 -13.75
C MET A 1 14.04 -2.51 -13.11
N GLU A 2 15.02 -1.74 -13.56
CA GLU A 2 16.40 -1.80 -13.06
C GLU A 2 16.61 -0.66 -12.06
N GLY A 3 16.80 -0.99 -10.79
CA GLY A 3 17.12 0.00 -9.75
C GLY A 3 16.35 -0.17 -8.43
N PRO A 4 16.81 0.50 -7.37
CA PRO A 4 16.15 0.54 -6.06
C PRO A 4 14.85 1.35 -6.11
N CYS A 5 13.86 0.94 -5.33
CA CYS A 5 12.59 1.64 -5.19
C CYS A 5 11.91 1.30 -3.86
N VAL A 6 10.95 2.14 -3.47
CA VAL A 6 10.03 1.84 -2.36
C VAL A 6 8.68 1.42 -2.95
N ILE A 7 8.26 0.20 -2.70
CA ILE A 7 6.95 -0.32 -3.11
C ILE A 7 5.98 -0.11 -1.95
N ILE A 8 4.84 0.53 -2.22
CA ILE A 8 3.82 0.84 -1.24
C ILE A 8 2.56 0.04 -1.57
N SER A 9 2.08 -0.76 -0.62
CA SER A 9 0.89 -1.59 -0.80
C SER A 9 -0.11 -1.40 0.32
N ASN A 10 -1.41 -1.53 0.03
CA ASN A 10 -2.43 -1.70 1.06
C ASN A 10 -2.23 -3.04 1.78
N HIS A 11 -2.66 -3.13 3.05
CA HIS A 11 -2.48 -4.32 3.88
C HIS A 11 -3.81 -4.79 4.47
N GLN A 12 -4.30 -5.94 4.04
CA GLN A 12 -5.58 -6.48 4.46
C GLN A 12 -5.47 -7.81 5.22
N SER A 13 -4.51 -8.67 4.87
CA SER A 13 -4.41 -10.02 5.44
C SER A 13 -3.02 -10.63 5.23
N ILE A 14 -2.78 -11.80 5.84
CA ILE A 14 -1.63 -12.63 5.49
C ILE A 14 -1.65 -13.04 4.00
N LEU A 15 -2.82 -13.02 3.35
CA LEU A 15 -2.92 -13.27 1.91
C LEU A 15 -2.15 -12.25 1.05
N ASP A 16 -1.92 -11.04 1.55
CA ASP A 16 -1.05 -10.06 0.86
C ASP A 16 0.34 -10.65 0.65
N MET A 17 0.82 -11.50 1.57
CA MET A 17 2.10 -12.19 1.45
C MET A 17 2.10 -13.27 0.36
N ILE A 18 0.97 -13.96 0.15
CA ILE A 18 0.85 -14.99 -0.88
C ILE A 18 0.78 -14.32 -2.25
N GLY A 19 -0.05 -13.28 -2.39
CA GLY A 19 -0.12 -12.48 -3.61
C GLY A 19 1.23 -11.82 -3.94
N LEU A 20 1.95 -11.39 -2.92
CA LEU A 20 3.30 -10.89 -3.06
C LEU A 20 4.26 -11.94 -3.65
N MET A 21 4.21 -13.21 -3.23
CA MET A 21 5.13 -14.25 -3.76
C MET A 21 5.02 -14.45 -5.27
N GLU A 22 3.86 -14.18 -5.88
CA GLU A 22 3.65 -14.22 -7.33
C GLU A 22 4.17 -12.97 -8.06
N ILE A 23 4.31 -11.84 -7.35
CA ILE A 23 4.56 -10.52 -7.92
C ILE A 23 5.94 -9.97 -7.50
N LEU A 24 6.65 -10.65 -6.59
CA LEU A 24 7.90 -10.18 -6.00
C LEU A 24 8.96 -9.93 -7.07
N PRO A 25 9.44 -8.69 -7.21
CA PRO A 25 10.59 -8.43 -8.04
C PRO A 25 11.85 -8.99 -7.36
N GLU A 26 12.84 -9.39 -8.16
CA GLU A 26 14.13 -9.83 -7.64
C GLU A 26 14.74 -8.79 -6.67
N ARG A 27 15.32 -9.29 -5.57
CA ARG A 27 15.97 -8.50 -4.51
C ARG A 27 15.03 -7.52 -3.80
N CYS A 28 13.84 -8.00 -3.43
CA CYS A 28 12.87 -7.25 -2.65
C CYS A 28 12.82 -7.71 -1.19
N ILE A 29 12.74 -6.76 -0.25
CA ILE A 29 12.65 -7.00 1.20
C ILE A 29 11.47 -6.22 1.79
N GLN A 30 10.78 -6.80 2.77
CA GLN A 30 9.65 -6.14 3.43
C GLN A 30 10.01 -5.37 4.71
N ILE A 31 11.23 -5.52 5.18
CA ILE A 31 11.69 -4.86 6.40
C ILE A 31 12.12 -3.45 6.03
N ALA A 32 11.62 -2.44 6.74
CA ALA A 32 12.11 -1.08 6.63
C ALA A 32 13.09 -0.80 7.77
N LYS A 33 14.38 -1.03 7.52
CA LYS A 33 15.49 -0.65 8.40
C LYS A 33 16.45 0.22 7.60
N ARG A 34 16.94 1.31 8.21
CA ARG A 34 17.80 2.28 7.53
C ARG A 34 19.10 1.65 7.05
N GLU A 35 19.58 0.65 7.76
CA GLU A 35 20.79 -0.12 7.47
C GLU A 35 20.70 -0.86 6.13
N LEU A 36 19.48 -1.18 5.67
CA LEU A 36 19.25 -1.85 4.40
C LEU A 36 19.64 -0.98 3.20
N LEU A 37 19.75 0.34 3.39
CA LEU A 37 20.26 1.24 2.37
C LEU A 37 21.74 0.98 2.02
N TYR A 38 22.50 0.36 2.92
CA TYR A 38 23.92 0.05 2.70
C TYR A 38 24.15 -1.32 2.04
N MET A 39 23.09 -2.12 1.83
CA MET A 39 23.19 -3.48 1.30
C MET A 39 23.13 -3.56 -0.24
N GLY A 40 23.26 -2.42 -0.94
CA GLY A 40 23.22 -2.34 -2.40
C GLY A 40 21.82 -2.02 -2.96
N PRO A 41 21.59 -2.18 -4.28
CA PRO A 41 20.32 -1.81 -4.92
C PRO A 41 19.21 -2.79 -4.51
N LEU A 42 18.43 -2.39 -3.50
CA LEU A 42 17.32 -3.16 -2.94
C LEU A 42 15.98 -2.48 -3.21
N LYS A 43 14.94 -3.31 -3.36
CA LYS A 43 13.55 -2.85 -3.43
C LYS A 43 12.91 -3.07 -2.07
N ILE A 44 12.32 -2.04 -1.49
CA ILE A 44 11.74 -2.12 -0.15
C ILE A 44 10.23 -2.12 -0.26
N TRP A 45 9.56 -3.18 0.16
CA TRP A 45 8.12 -3.28 0.21
C TRP A 45 7.58 -2.84 1.55
N ILE A 46 6.66 -1.88 1.57
CA ILE A 46 6.13 -1.28 2.79
C ILE A 46 4.61 -1.24 2.74
N TYR A 47 4.00 -1.60 3.87
CA TYR A 47 2.59 -1.38 4.16
C TYR A 47 2.44 -0.12 5.02
N PRO A 48 2.07 1.03 4.43
CA PRO A 48 2.10 2.31 5.12
C PRO A 48 1.00 2.44 6.18
N GLU A 49 -0.06 1.63 6.11
CA GLU A 49 -1.11 1.52 7.14
C GLU A 49 -0.54 1.02 8.48
N GLY A 50 0.53 0.23 8.45
CA GLY A 50 1.22 -0.30 9.63
C GLY A 50 0.43 -1.37 10.42
N THR A 51 -0.75 -1.75 9.96
CA THR A 51 -1.58 -2.84 10.47
C THR A 51 -2.42 -3.42 9.33
N ARG A 52 -3.04 -4.58 9.55
CA ARG A 52 -3.99 -5.17 8.60
C ARG A 52 -5.35 -4.51 8.74
N ASN A 53 -6.01 -4.27 7.62
CA ASN A 53 -7.29 -3.60 7.55
C ASN A 53 -8.25 -4.30 6.58
N MET A 54 -9.35 -4.83 7.13
CA MET A 54 -10.43 -5.46 6.38
C MET A 54 -11.73 -4.66 6.42
N ASN A 55 -11.70 -3.42 6.94
CA ASN A 55 -12.89 -2.59 7.13
C ASN A 55 -13.43 -2.01 5.81
N GLY A 56 -12.79 -2.32 4.69
CA GLY A 56 -13.32 -2.02 3.36
C GLY A 56 -12.95 -0.64 2.81
N ASP A 57 -11.97 0.02 3.42
CA ASP A 57 -11.29 1.24 2.96
C ASP A 57 -9.80 1.14 3.36
N LEU A 58 -8.95 2.12 3.03
CA LEU A 58 -7.57 2.22 3.47
C LEU A 58 -7.47 3.01 4.78
N LEU A 59 -6.52 2.64 5.66
CA LEU A 59 -6.15 3.46 6.82
C LEU A 59 -5.20 4.59 6.41
N PRO A 60 -5.12 5.67 7.22
CA PRO A 60 -4.12 6.71 7.03
C PRO A 60 -2.70 6.15 6.93
N PHE A 61 -1.92 6.68 5.98
CA PHE A 61 -0.56 6.24 5.75
C PHE A 61 0.42 6.87 6.74
N LYS A 62 1.25 6.02 7.36
CA LYS A 62 2.43 6.47 8.09
C LYS A 62 3.45 7.03 7.11
N LYS A 63 4.05 8.18 7.46
CA LYS A 63 4.93 8.95 6.57
C LYS A 63 6.36 8.39 6.43
N GLY A 64 6.74 7.36 7.20
CA GLY A 64 8.12 6.87 7.25
C GLY A 64 8.65 6.37 5.89
N ALA A 65 7.81 5.68 5.12
CA ALA A 65 8.16 5.20 3.78
C ALA A 65 8.47 6.35 2.80
N PHE A 66 7.71 7.44 2.90
CA PHE A 66 7.83 8.61 2.05
C PHE A 66 9.08 9.42 2.39
N HIS A 67 9.37 9.60 3.68
CA HIS A 67 10.64 10.17 4.12
C HIS A 67 11.83 9.36 3.59
N LEU A 68 11.77 8.04 3.69
CA LEU A 68 12.83 7.16 3.19
C LEU A 68 13.05 7.33 1.68
N ALA A 69 11.97 7.31 0.91
CA ALA A 69 12.02 7.45 -0.55
C ALA A 69 12.62 8.80 -0.97
N ILE A 70 12.24 9.89 -0.30
CA ILE A 70 12.78 11.23 -0.56
C ILE A 70 14.25 11.33 -0.13
N GLN A 71 14.60 10.88 1.08
CA GLN A 71 15.99 10.91 1.57
C GLN A 71 16.97 10.16 0.67
N THR A 72 16.48 9.11 0.01
CA THR A 72 17.29 8.25 -0.86
C THR A 72 17.10 8.56 -2.34
N GLN A 73 16.22 9.50 -2.68
CA GLN A 73 15.87 9.90 -4.05
C GLN A 73 15.52 8.70 -4.95
N VAL A 74 14.87 7.69 -4.36
CA VAL A 74 14.36 6.50 -5.08
C VAL A 74 12.86 6.64 -5.30
N PRO A 75 12.33 6.15 -6.45
CA PRO A 75 10.92 6.27 -6.76
C PRO A 75 10.04 5.42 -5.83
N ILE A 76 8.78 5.85 -5.71
CA ILE A 76 7.71 5.08 -5.05
C ILE A 76 6.89 4.35 -6.12
N ILE A 77 6.55 3.08 -5.87
CA ILE A 77 5.67 2.29 -6.73
C ILE A 77 4.43 1.90 -5.93
N PRO A 78 3.26 2.49 -6.22
CA PRO A 78 2.00 2.05 -5.63
C PRO A 78 1.56 0.69 -6.19
N VAL A 79 1.19 -0.24 -5.31
CA VAL A 79 0.57 -1.53 -5.64
C VAL A 79 -0.72 -1.65 -4.87
N VAL A 80 -1.81 -1.97 -5.57
CA VAL A 80 -3.15 -2.02 -4.96
C VAL A 80 -3.77 -3.40 -5.16
N TYR A 81 -4.12 -4.03 -4.05
CA TYR A 81 -4.90 -5.28 -4.00
C TYR A 81 -6.37 -4.96 -3.79
N SER A 82 -7.25 -5.63 -4.55
CA SER A 82 -8.70 -5.61 -4.28
C SER A 82 -9.04 -6.26 -2.94
N SER A 83 -10.17 -5.85 -2.34
CA SER A 83 -10.71 -6.44 -1.12
C SER A 83 -10.78 -7.97 -1.16
N PHE A 84 -10.29 -8.62 -0.09
CA PHE A 84 -10.44 -10.06 0.11
C PHE A 84 -11.80 -10.48 0.67
N SER A 85 -12.67 -9.53 0.98
CA SER A 85 -13.96 -9.76 1.65
C SER A 85 -14.92 -10.65 0.88
N SER A 86 -14.72 -10.84 -0.44
CA SER A 86 -15.56 -11.70 -1.28
C SER A 86 -15.29 -13.19 -1.09
N PHE A 87 -14.12 -13.59 -0.58
CA PHE A 87 -13.75 -15.00 -0.46
C PHE A 87 -13.01 -15.37 0.84
N TYR A 88 -12.65 -14.38 1.67
CA TYR A 88 -12.04 -14.61 2.97
C TYR A 88 -12.92 -14.07 4.09
N ASN A 89 -13.35 -14.95 5.00
CA ASN A 89 -14.03 -14.59 6.23
C ASN A 89 -13.05 -14.73 7.42
N PRO A 90 -12.57 -13.61 8.01
CA PRO A 90 -11.59 -13.64 9.09
C PRO A 90 -12.16 -14.17 10.41
N GLU A 91 -13.42 -13.89 10.72
CA GLU A 91 -14.09 -14.35 11.96
C GLU A 91 -14.22 -15.87 11.98
N LYS A 92 -14.64 -16.45 10.85
CA LYS A 92 -14.81 -17.90 10.68
C LYS A 92 -13.52 -18.60 10.26
N LYS A 93 -12.45 -17.85 9.96
CA LYS A 93 -11.18 -18.36 9.41
C LYS A 93 -11.37 -19.26 8.18
N MET A 94 -12.38 -18.95 7.37
CA MET A 94 -12.74 -19.75 6.20
C MET A 94 -12.38 -19.04 4.90
N PHE A 95 -11.94 -19.83 3.93
CA PHE A 95 -11.67 -19.40 2.56
C PHE A 95 -12.62 -20.10 1.60
N THR A 96 -13.11 -19.37 0.62
CA THR A 96 -13.78 -19.92 -0.56
C THR A 96 -12.96 -19.60 -1.81
N SER A 97 -13.38 -20.12 -2.97
CA SER A 97 -12.76 -19.75 -4.24
C SER A 97 -13.03 -18.28 -4.56
N GLY A 98 -12.01 -17.56 -4.99
CA GLY A 98 -12.09 -16.15 -5.32
C GLY A 98 -10.95 -15.70 -6.23
N LYS A 99 -11.05 -14.48 -6.73
CA LYS A 99 -9.99 -13.83 -7.52
C LYS A 99 -9.56 -12.56 -6.83
N ILE A 100 -8.24 -12.38 -6.73
CA ILE A 100 -7.64 -11.12 -6.28
C ILE A 100 -7.24 -10.34 -7.53
N LYS A 101 -7.65 -9.08 -7.61
CA LYS A 101 -7.15 -8.15 -8.64
C LYS A 101 -6.02 -7.34 -8.04
N VAL A 102 -4.92 -7.23 -8.77
CA VAL A 102 -3.77 -6.43 -8.38
C VAL A 102 -3.49 -5.42 -9.49
N GLU A 103 -3.26 -4.16 -9.11
CA GLU A 103 -2.87 -3.11 -10.03
C GLU A 103 -1.58 -2.46 -9.55
N ILE A 104 -0.60 -2.36 -10.46
CA ILE A 104 0.72 -1.79 -10.20
C ILE A 104 0.81 -0.48 -10.97
N PHE A 105 1.15 0.60 -10.28
CA PHE A 105 1.23 1.92 -10.86
C PHE A 105 2.63 2.23 -11.40
N PRO A 106 2.75 3.18 -12.35
CA PRO A 106 4.03 3.74 -12.72
C PRO A 106 4.76 4.37 -11.51
N PRO A 107 6.10 4.44 -11.55
CA PRO A 107 6.89 5.17 -10.56
C PRO A 107 6.43 6.59 -10.32
N ILE A 108 6.23 6.93 -9.05
CA ILE A 108 6.18 8.31 -8.59
C ILE A 108 7.63 8.73 -8.29
N SER A 109 8.15 9.66 -9.10
CA SER A 109 9.51 10.18 -8.93
C SER A 109 9.63 11.00 -7.65
N THR A 110 10.71 10.79 -6.90
CA THR A 110 11.10 11.59 -5.73
C THR A 110 12.25 12.54 -6.02
N LYS A 111 12.75 12.55 -7.26
CA LYS A 111 13.89 13.39 -7.67
C LYS A 111 13.57 14.87 -7.43
N GLY A 112 14.42 15.53 -6.66
CA GLY A 112 14.30 16.95 -6.33
C GLY A 112 13.28 17.28 -5.24
N LEU A 113 12.55 16.28 -4.71
CA LEU A 113 11.68 16.46 -3.55
C LEU A 113 12.50 16.56 -2.26
N THR A 114 11.93 17.24 -1.27
CA THR A 114 12.49 17.51 0.04
C THR A 114 11.56 17.01 1.15
N SER A 115 11.98 17.12 2.41
CA SER A 115 11.15 16.75 3.56
C SER A 115 9.82 17.52 3.63
N GLU A 116 9.74 18.71 3.03
CA GLU A 116 8.53 19.52 2.99
C GLU A 116 7.46 18.90 2.07
N ASP A 117 7.89 18.16 1.05
CA ASP A 117 7.01 17.53 0.05
C ASP A 117 6.42 16.19 0.53
N VAL A 118 6.82 15.70 1.71
CA VAL A 118 6.42 14.38 2.22
C VAL A 118 4.89 14.26 2.31
N ASP A 119 4.23 15.30 2.79
CA ASP A 119 2.80 15.27 3.07
C ASP A 119 1.99 15.20 1.77
N ASP A 120 2.39 15.96 0.77
CA ASP A 120 1.78 15.96 -0.55
C ASP A 120 2.06 14.64 -1.29
N LEU A 121 3.28 14.12 -1.21
CA LEU A 121 3.63 12.83 -1.79
C LEU A 121 2.82 11.68 -1.17
N ALA A 122 2.69 11.68 0.16
CA ALA A 122 1.89 10.69 0.89
C ALA A 122 0.41 10.79 0.52
N LYS A 123 -0.12 12.00 0.44
CA LYS A 123 -1.52 12.26 0.06
C LYS A 123 -1.81 11.86 -1.38
N GLN A 124 -0.92 12.18 -2.32
CA GLN A 124 -1.05 11.77 -3.72
C GLN A 124 -1.09 10.24 -3.85
N CYS A 125 -0.15 9.56 -3.19
CA CYS A 125 -0.08 8.10 -3.19
C CYS A 125 -1.34 7.49 -2.56
N TYR A 126 -1.77 8.02 -1.41
CA TYR A 126 -2.97 7.56 -0.71
C TYR A 126 -4.23 7.70 -1.57
N THR A 127 -4.47 8.87 -2.16
CA THR A 127 -5.65 9.11 -3.00
C THR A 127 -5.67 8.15 -4.18
N THR A 128 -4.56 8.01 -4.89
CA THR A 128 -4.41 7.10 -6.05
C THR A 128 -4.73 5.66 -5.65
N MET A 129 -4.17 5.20 -4.53
CA MET A 129 -4.36 3.83 -4.06
C MET A 129 -5.79 3.59 -3.58
N ARG A 130 -6.38 4.53 -2.84
CA ARG A 130 -7.74 4.42 -2.31
C ARG A 130 -8.80 4.39 -3.42
N GLU A 131 -8.69 5.29 -4.40
CA GLU A 131 -9.59 5.30 -5.56
C GLU A 131 -9.53 4.00 -6.34
N THR A 132 -8.31 3.48 -6.54
CA THR A 132 -8.10 2.21 -7.22
C THR A 132 -8.62 1.04 -6.41
N PHE A 133 -8.44 1.05 -5.09
CA PHE A 133 -8.96 0.01 -4.21
C PHE A 133 -10.48 -0.13 -4.33
N PHE A 134 -11.22 0.98 -4.30
CA PHE A 134 -12.67 0.96 -4.48
C PHE A 134 -13.08 0.44 -5.86
N ARG A 135 -12.41 0.92 -6.92
CA ARG A 135 -12.65 0.45 -8.29
C ARG A 135 -12.40 -1.05 -8.45
N LEU A 136 -11.28 -1.56 -7.95
CA LEU A 136 -10.94 -2.99 -8.04
C LEU A 136 -11.89 -3.86 -7.21
N SER A 137 -12.30 -3.37 -6.04
CA SER A 137 -13.18 -4.06 -5.11
C SER A 137 -14.66 -4.01 -5.49
N GLY A 138 -15.03 -3.27 -6.54
CA GLY A 138 -16.42 -3.15 -7.00
C GLY A 138 -17.34 -2.44 -6.01
N LYS A 139 -16.79 -1.61 -5.12
CA LYS A 139 -17.54 -0.79 -4.16
C LYS A 139 -17.74 0.60 -4.75
N SER A 140 -18.98 1.01 -5.02
CA SER A 140 -19.33 2.40 -5.37
C SER A 140 -19.04 3.34 -4.19
N ARG A 141 -18.70 4.60 -4.49
CA ARG A 141 -18.23 5.63 -3.53
C ARG A 141 -19.22 6.02 -2.41
N GLU A 142 -20.33 5.34 -2.24
CA GLU A 142 -21.44 5.72 -1.36
C GLU A 142 -21.65 4.69 -0.25
N ALA A 143 -21.08 4.98 0.92
CA ALA A 143 -21.58 4.65 2.26
C ALA A 143 -20.44 4.95 3.24
N ASN A 144 -20.33 6.20 3.70
CA ASN A 144 -19.68 6.60 4.98
C ASN A 144 -19.74 8.12 5.20
N GLY A 145 -20.70 8.82 4.61
CA GLY A 145 -21.05 10.19 4.99
C GLY A 145 -22.33 10.17 5.81
N GLU A 146 -22.27 9.69 7.05
CA GLU A 146 -23.23 9.95 8.15
C GLU A 146 -22.94 9.00 9.33
N ALA A 147 -21.91 9.31 10.13
CA ALA A 147 -21.74 8.74 11.47
C ALA A 147 -20.81 9.62 12.32
N SER A 148 -21.15 10.91 12.47
CA SER A 148 -20.69 11.71 13.62
C SER A 148 -21.53 12.97 13.79
N ILE A 149 -22.85 12.80 13.88
CA ILE A 149 -23.73 13.80 14.50
C ILE A 149 -24.80 13.02 15.26
N LEU A 150 -24.44 12.52 16.45
CA LEU A 150 -25.34 12.23 17.58
C LEU A 150 -24.51 11.60 18.70
N GLY A 151 -24.23 12.40 19.71
CA GLY A 151 -23.52 12.03 20.91
C GLY A 151 -23.38 13.27 21.79
N GLN A 152 -24.48 13.57 22.48
CA GLN A 152 -24.54 14.47 23.64
C GLN A 152 -23.58 14.02 24.73
#